data_AF-A0A423HUA9-F1
#
_entry.id   AF-A0A423HUA9-F1
#
_cell.length_a   1.000
_cell.length_b   1.000
_cell.length_c   1.000
_cell.angle_alpha   90.00
_cell.angle_beta   90.00
_cell.angle_gamma   90.00
#
_symmetry.space_group_name_H-M   'P 1'
#
loop_
_entity.id
_entity.type
_entity.pdbx_description
1 polymer ?
#
loop_
_entity_poly.entity_id
_entity_poly.type
_entity_poly.pdbx_seq_one_letter_code
_entity_poly.pdbx_strand_id
1 'polypeptide(L)'
;MKRNKNTINYKPAEHREKDLKLALYRIQKGRSKTGETKVTIAAVAREAGVSTALIHNHYPNFAEVIREAQGRSSRAMRDVKHQDLVAERKKSAAYRQEIEELRAKVASLASINEVLLDETRVLKAKMNDRKVVDLASRKPNG
;
A
#
# COMPACT_ATOMS: atom_id res chain seq x y z
N MET A 1 -41.36 50.79 17.33
CA MET A 1 -40.36 50.33 16.33
C MET A 1 -39.23 49.62 17.05
N LYS A 2 -39.07 48.30 16.88
CA LYS A 2 -37.97 47.54 17.49
C LYS A 2 -36.73 47.68 16.60
N ARG A 3 -35.67 48.33 17.09
CA ARG A 3 -34.34 48.34 16.43
C ARG A 3 -33.69 46.99 16.67
N ASN A 4 -33.70 46.10 15.66
CA ASN A 4 -32.89 44.89 15.68
C ASN A 4 -31.41 45.29 15.61
N LYS A 5 -30.73 45.31 16.76
CA LYS A 5 -29.27 45.37 16.81
C LYS A 5 -28.72 43.98 16.47
N ASN A 6 -28.70 43.64 15.18
CA ASN A 6 -27.82 42.58 14.69
C ASN A 6 -26.38 43.11 14.76
N THR A 7 -25.77 43.02 15.94
CA THR A 7 -24.34 43.30 16.09
C THR A 7 -23.58 42.16 15.42
N ILE A 8 -23.24 42.34 14.14
CA ILE A 8 -22.28 41.47 13.47
C ILE A 8 -20.98 41.59 14.26
N ASN A 9 -20.69 40.58 15.08
CA ASN A 9 -19.53 40.56 15.97
C ASN A 9 -18.27 40.34 15.12
N TYR A 10 -17.78 41.43 14.51
CA TYR A 10 -16.64 41.41 13.61
C TYR A 10 -15.37 41.18 14.40
N LYS A 11 -14.82 39.96 14.30
CA LYS A 11 -13.47 39.68 14.79
C LYS A 11 -12.45 40.55 14.05
N PRO A 12 -11.49 41.20 14.75
CA PRO A 12 -10.38 41.89 14.10
C PRO A 12 -9.59 40.96 13.17
N ALA A 13 -9.02 41.52 12.11
CA ALA A 13 -8.35 40.75 11.05
C ALA A 13 -7.23 39.85 11.60
N GLU A 14 -6.48 40.32 12.61
CA GLU A 14 -5.41 39.55 13.27
C GLU A 14 -5.92 38.29 13.98
N HIS A 15 -7.04 38.39 14.71
CA HIS A 15 -7.63 37.24 15.38
C HIS A 15 -8.13 36.21 14.37
N ARG A 16 -8.66 36.67 13.23
CA ARG A 16 -9.10 35.80 12.15
C ARG A 16 -7.94 35.10 11.46
N GLU A 17 -6.81 35.79 11.25
CA GLU A 17 -5.60 35.17 10.70
C GLU A 17 -5.05 34.08 11.65
N LYS A 18 -5.07 34.33 12.96
CA LYS A 18 -4.71 33.33 13.98
C LYS A 18 -5.65 32.12 13.95
N ASP A 19 -6.96 32.35 13.83
CA ASP A 19 -7.96 31.28 13.70
C ASP A 19 -7.72 30.43 12.44
N LEU A 20 -7.40 31.06 11.31
CA LEU A 20 -7.06 30.40 10.05
C LEU A 20 -5.80 29.54 10.16
N LYS A 21 -4.73 30.07 10.76
CA LYS A 21 -3.49 29.32 11.02
C LYS A 21 -3.74 28.11 11.92
N LEU A 22 -4.56 28.28 12.95
CA LEU A 22 -4.93 27.20 13.86
C LEU A 22 -5.76 26.11 13.16
N ALA A 23 -6.70 26.50 12.29
CA ALA A 23 -7.48 25.57 11.48
C ALA A 23 -6.58 24.75 10.54
N LEU A 24 -5.62 25.39 9.86
CA LEU A 24 -4.63 24.71 9.03
C LEU A 24 -3.81 23.68 9.83
N TYR A 25 -3.32 24.07 11.01
CA TYR A 25 -2.54 23.17 11.87
C TYR A 25 -3.37 21.98 12.37
N ARG A 26 -4.64 22.19 12.72
CA ARG A 26 -5.56 21.12 13.12
C ARG A 26 -5.74 20.08 12.01
N ILE A 27 -5.96 20.53 10.77
CA ILE A 27 -6.10 19.63 9.61
C ILE A 27 -4.79 18.87 9.36
N GLN A 28 -3.64 19.56 9.40
CA GLN A 28 -2.33 18.91 9.23
C GLN A 28 -2.04 17.84 10.30
N LYS A 29 -2.52 18.03 11.52
CA LYS A 29 -2.36 17.07 12.64
C LYS A 29 -3.50 16.06 12.74
N GLY A 30 -4.47 16.07 11.82
CA GLY A 30 -5.61 15.15 11.83
C GLY A 30 -6.59 15.36 13.00
N ARG A 31 -6.60 16.57 13.59
CA ARG A 31 -7.47 16.97 14.71
C ARG A 31 -8.50 18.01 14.27
N SER A 32 -8.92 17.94 13.01
CA SER A 32 -9.96 18.82 12.47
C SER A 32 -11.30 18.51 13.14
N LYS A 33 -12.06 19.56 13.46
CA LYS A 33 -13.43 19.45 13.97
C LYS A 33 -14.37 18.93 12.90
N THR A 34 -14.07 19.21 11.63
CA THR A 34 -14.88 18.78 10.47
C THR A 34 -14.56 17.36 9.99
N GLY A 35 -13.56 16.69 10.57
CA GLY A 35 -13.12 15.35 10.13
C GLY A 35 -12.35 15.33 8.80
N GLU A 36 -11.97 16.50 8.29
CA GLU A 36 -11.21 16.61 7.06
C GLU A 36 -9.74 16.27 7.25
N THR A 37 -9.24 15.41 6.37
CA THR A 37 -7.86 14.90 6.38
C THR A 37 -6.96 15.61 5.36
N LYS A 38 -7.54 16.22 4.32
CA LYS A 38 -6.79 16.87 3.25
C LYS A 38 -6.70 18.37 3.49
N VAL A 39 -5.48 18.90 3.45
CA VAL A 39 -5.23 20.34 3.50
C VAL A 39 -5.68 20.98 2.18
N THR A 40 -6.86 21.59 2.18
CA THR A 40 -7.39 22.37 1.04
C THR A 40 -7.98 23.68 1.54
N ILE A 41 -8.11 24.68 0.66
CA ILE A 41 -8.66 25.99 1.05
C ILE A 41 -10.11 25.84 1.54
N ALA A 42 -10.90 24.97 0.90
CA ALA A 42 -12.26 24.66 1.34
C ALA A 42 -12.30 23.95 2.71
N ALA A 43 -11.32 23.10 3.01
CA ALA A 43 -11.20 22.44 4.31
C ALA A 43 -10.90 23.45 5.42
N VAL A 44 -9.91 24.31 5.19
CA VAL A 44 -9.50 25.32 6.16
C VAL A 44 -10.62 26.34 6.38
N ALA A 45 -11.35 26.71 5.33
CA ALA A 45 -12.51 27.60 5.41
C ALA A 45 -13.62 27.01 6.29
N ARG A 46 -13.99 25.74 6.08
CA ARG A 46 -15.00 25.04 6.88
C ARG A 46 -14.57 24.86 8.34
N GLU A 47 -13.32 24.51 8.58
CA GLU A 47 -12.76 24.35 9.92
C GLU A 47 -12.71 25.68 10.71
N ALA A 48 -12.42 26.79 10.01
CA ALA A 48 -12.40 28.14 10.59
C ALA A 48 -13.78 28.83 10.61
N GLY A 49 -14.81 28.23 10.00
CA GLY A 49 -16.15 28.82 9.90
C GLY A 49 -16.23 30.07 9.02
N VAL A 50 -15.38 30.19 8.00
CA VAL A 50 -15.36 31.31 7.04
C VAL A 50 -15.70 30.85 5.64
N SER A 51 -16.10 31.77 4.76
CA SER A 51 -16.28 31.46 3.35
C SER A 51 -14.93 31.32 2.64
N THR A 52 -14.88 30.47 1.62
CA THR A 52 -13.68 30.31 0.78
C THR A 52 -13.31 31.61 0.07
N ALA A 53 -14.30 32.38 -0.37
CA ALA A 53 -14.11 33.69 -0.99
C ALA A 53 -13.37 34.66 -0.07
N LEU A 54 -13.61 34.61 1.25
CA LEU A 54 -12.92 35.47 2.20
C LEU A 54 -11.41 35.20 2.23
N ILE A 55 -11.00 33.93 2.14
CA ILE A 55 -9.57 33.55 2.12
C ILE A 55 -8.93 34.03 0.83
N HIS A 56 -9.58 33.82 -0.31
CA HIS A 56 -9.05 34.25 -1.61
C HIS A 56 -8.94 35.77 -1.75
N ASN A 57 -9.92 36.52 -1.25
CA ASN A 57 -9.99 37.97 -1.45
C ASN A 57 -9.22 38.76 -0.37
N HIS A 58 -9.29 38.34 0.89
CA HIS A 58 -8.76 39.10 2.02
C HIS A 58 -7.44 38.53 2.56
N TYR A 59 -7.13 37.26 2.26
CA TYR A 59 -5.92 36.60 2.75
C TYR A 59 -5.18 35.83 1.63
N PRO A 60 -4.78 36.48 0.53
CA PRO A 60 -4.12 35.82 -0.60
C PRO A 60 -2.80 35.14 -0.20
N ASN A 61 -2.00 35.77 0.67
CA ASN A 61 -0.76 35.18 1.18
C ASN A 61 -1.02 33.85 1.91
N PHE A 62 -2.10 33.77 2.68
CA PHE A 62 -2.47 32.54 3.39
C PHE A 62 -2.98 31.47 2.43
N ALA A 63 -3.69 31.85 1.36
CA ALA A 63 -4.12 30.93 0.32
C ALA A 63 -2.92 30.24 -0.37
N GLU A 64 -1.84 30.98 -0.64
CA GLU A 64 -0.60 30.42 -1.19
C GLU A 64 0.08 29.43 -0.24
N VAL A 65 0.13 29.74 1.06
CA VAL A 65 0.65 28.81 2.08
C VAL A 65 -0.14 27.49 2.09
N ILE A 66 -1.47 27.56 1.98
CA ILE A 66 -2.32 26.36 1.90
C ILE A 66 -2.00 25.56 0.63
N ARG A 67 -1.88 26.24 -0.52
CA ARG A 67 -1.56 25.60 -1.81
C ARG A 67 -0.20 24.91 -1.78
N GLU A 68 0.80 25.55 -1.20
CA GLU A 68 2.11 24.97 -1.04
C GLU A 68 2.07 23.73 -0.13
N ALA A 69 1.39 23.82 1.02
CA ALA A 69 1.21 22.70 1.94
C ALA A 69 0.49 21.52 1.25
N GLN A 70 -0.57 21.80 0.48
CA GLN A 70 -1.30 20.83 -0.31
C GLN A 70 -0.40 20.17 -1.37
N GLY A 71 0.39 20.97 -2.11
CA GLY A 71 1.29 20.50 -3.16
C GLY A 71 2.46 19.66 -2.63
N ARG A 72 3.02 19.99 -1.46
CA ARG A 72 4.05 19.19 -0.78
C ARG A 72 3.50 17.83 -0.33
N SER A 73 2.33 17.82 0.31
CA SER A 73 1.66 16.59 0.74
C SER A 73 1.32 15.67 -0.45
N SER A 74 0.81 16.24 -1.54
CA SER A 74 0.49 15.49 -2.77
C SER A 74 1.72 14.86 -3.43
N ARG A 75 2.83 15.60 -3.51
CA ARG A 75 4.11 15.07 -4.05
C ARG A 75 4.65 13.93 -3.19
N ALA A 76 4.73 14.13 -1.87
CA ALA A 76 5.20 13.10 -0.96
C ALA A 76 4.37 11.80 -1.04
N MET A 77 3.03 11.91 -1.07
CA MET A 77 2.16 10.72 -1.23
C MET A 77 2.35 10.04 -2.58
N ARG A 78 2.58 10.80 -3.66
CA ARG A 78 2.85 10.23 -4.98
C ARG A 78 4.16 9.46 -4.99
N ASP A 79 5.21 10.04 -4.41
CA ASP A 79 6.55 9.45 -4.42
C ASP A 79 6.57 8.15 -3.62
N VAL A 80 5.93 8.11 -2.45
CA VAL A 80 5.75 6.88 -1.65
C VAL A 80 5.00 5.82 -2.47
N LYS A 81 3.85 6.16 -3.06
CA LYS A 81 3.08 5.21 -3.87
C LYS A 81 3.88 4.68 -5.07
N HIS A 82 4.70 5.52 -5.69
CA HIS A 82 5.55 5.11 -6.79
C HIS A 82 6.66 4.15 -6.31
N GLN A 83 7.27 4.42 -5.16
CA GLN A 83 8.27 3.54 -4.57
C GLN A 83 7.66 2.17 -4.24
N ASP A 84 6.48 2.15 -3.62
CA ASP A 84 5.74 0.91 -3.32
C ASP A 84 5.43 0.11 -4.59
N LEU A 85 4.95 0.79 -5.64
CA LEU A 85 4.66 0.15 -6.92
C LEU A 85 5.91 -0.49 -7.55
N VAL A 86 7.06 0.19 -7.47
CA VAL A 86 8.32 -0.33 -7.98
C VAL A 86 8.79 -1.53 -7.16
N ALA A 87 8.66 -1.47 -5.83
CA ALA A 87 9.01 -2.57 -4.95
C ALA A 87 8.17 -3.82 -5.25
N GLU A 88 6.85 -3.67 -5.39
CA GLU A 88 5.95 -4.79 -5.70
C GLU A 88 6.18 -5.36 -7.10
N ARG A 89 6.50 -4.52 -8.10
CA ARG A 89 6.89 -4.99 -9.43
C ARG A 89 8.18 -5.81 -9.40
N LYS A 90 9.18 -5.39 -8.62
CA LYS A 90 10.44 -6.13 -8.45
C LYS A 90 10.20 -7.50 -7.80
N LYS A 91 9.41 -7.55 -6.72
CA LYS A 91 9.01 -8.81 -6.07
C LYS A 91 8.28 -9.74 -7.04
N SER A 92 7.30 -9.19 -7.77
CA SER A 92 6.53 -9.95 -8.76
C SER A 92 7.41 -10.52 -9.87
N ALA A 93 8.45 -9.82 -10.30
CA ALA A 93 9.40 -10.32 -11.28
C ALA A 93 10.23 -11.49 -10.72
N ALA A 94 10.75 -11.35 -9.49
CA ALA A 94 11.49 -12.41 -8.82
C ALA A 94 10.63 -13.67 -8.62
N TYR A 95 9.38 -13.54 -8.14
CA TYR A 95 8.48 -14.67 -7.98
C TYR A 95 8.14 -15.37 -9.30
N ARG A 96 8.04 -14.64 -10.42
CA ARG A 96 7.84 -15.27 -11.73
C ARG A 96 9.05 -16.11 -12.15
N GLN A 97 10.26 -15.59 -11.95
CA GLN A 97 11.48 -16.35 -12.22
C GLN A 97 11.55 -17.62 -11.36
N GLU A 98 11.25 -17.50 -10.06
CA GLU A 98 11.22 -18.64 -9.15
C GLU A 98 10.18 -19.69 -9.58
N ILE A 99 8.99 -19.27 -10.01
CA ILE A 99 7.96 -20.18 -10.53
C ILE A 99 8.45 -20.90 -11.80
N GLU A 100 9.11 -20.20 -12.71
CA GLU A 100 9.66 -20.81 -13.93
C GLU A 100 10.74 -21.85 -13.60
N GLU A 101 11.67 -21.52 -12.70
CA GLU A 101 12.72 -22.44 -12.24
C GLU A 101 12.13 -23.67 -11.53
N LEU A 102 11.17 -23.48 -10.64
CA LEU A 102 10.50 -24.57 -9.93
C LEU A 102 9.73 -25.46 -10.90
N ARG A 103 9.03 -24.89 -11.89
CA ARG A 103 8.35 -25.66 -12.93
C ARG A 103 9.32 -26.48 -13.77
N ALA A 104 10.47 -25.91 -14.13
CA ALA A 104 11.51 -26.65 -14.85
C ALA A 104 12.06 -27.83 -14.04
N LYS A 105 12.32 -27.61 -12.74
CA LYS A 105 12.75 -28.68 -11.80
C LYS A 105 11.71 -29.78 -11.67
N VAL A 106 10.42 -29.41 -11.51
CA VAL A 106 9.32 -30.38 -11.42
C VAL A 106 9.19 -31.20 -12.70
N ALA A 107 9.30 -30.56 -13.87
CA ALA A 107 9.25 -31.28 -15.15
C ALA A 107 10.41 -32.28 -15.30
N SER A 108 11.63 -31.88 -14.91
CA SER A 108 12.80 -32.75 -14.91
C SER A 108 12.62 -33.95 -13.96
N LEU A 109 12.16 -33.71 -12.73
CA LEU A 109 11.90 -34.76 -11.76
C LEU A 109 10.80 -35.72 -12.24
N ALA A 110 9.73 -35.20 -12.85
CA ALA A 110 8.66 -36.01 -13.40
C ALA A 110 9.18 -36.96 -14.50
N SER A 111 10.03 -36.47 -15.40
CA SER A 111 10.64 -37.29 -16.45
C SER A 111 11.55 -38.39 -15.88
N ILE A 112 12.38 -38.06 -14.88
CA ILE A 112 13.24 -39.05 -14.21
C ILE A 112 12.39 -40.09 -13.50
N ASN A 113 11.34 -39.66 -12.80
CA ASN A 113 10.44 -40.56 -12.08
C ASN A 113 9.71 -41.51 -13.03
N GLU A 114 9.29 -41.07 -14.21
CA GLU A 114 8.72 -41.94 -15.24
C GLU A 114 9.69 -43.07 -15.64
N VAL A 115 10.93 -42.72 -15.97
CA VAL A 115 11.97 -43.72 -16.32
C VAL A 115 12.19 -44.71 -15.17
N LEU A 116 12.31 -44.21 -13.93
CA LEU A 116 12.47 -45.07 -12.75
C LEU A 116 11.25 -45.96 -12.50
N LEU A 117 10.03 -45.48 -12.77
CA LEU A 117 8.80 -46.27 -12.66
C LEU A 117 8.78 -47.39 -13.68
N ASP A 118 9.25 -47.13 -14.91
CA ASP A 118 9.38 -48.17 -15.93
C ASP A 118 10.46 -49.19 -15.59
N GLU A 119 11.63 -48.75 -15.13
CA GLU A 119 12.70 -49.65 -14.65
C GLU A 119 12.22 -50.53 -13.50
N THR A 120 11.56 -49.94 -12.49
CA THR A 120 11.01 -50.70 -11.36
C THR A 120 9.91 -51.66 -11.79
N ARG A 121 9.08 -51.32 -12.78
CA ARG A 121 8.09 -52.23 -13.36
C ARG A 121 8.77 -53.42 -14.04
N VAL A 122 9.82 -53.18 -14.84
CA VAL A 122 10.60 -54.23 -15.50
C VAL A 122 11.29 -55.13 -14.47
N LEU A 123 11.93 -54.55 -13.45
CA LEU A 123 12.60 -55.31 -12.39
C LEU A 123 11.61 -56.16 -11.58
N LYS A 124 10.45 -55.61 -11.21
CA LYS A 124 9.38 -56.36 -10.53
C LYS A 124 8.85 -57.50 -11.40
N ALA A 125 8.67 -57.28 -12.70
CA ALA A 125 8.25 -58.33 -13.63
C ALA A 125 9.28 -59.47 -13.71
N LYS A 126 10.58 -59.13 -13.76
CA LYS A 126 11.67 -60.11 -13.71
C LYS A 126 11.72 -60.87 -12.38
N MET A 127 11.52 -60.18 -11.25
CA MET A 127 11.47 -60.80 -9.92
C MET A 127 10.31 -61.80 -9.78
N ASN A 128 9.17 -61.51 -10.40
CA ASN A 128 8.00 -62.38 -10.37
C ASN A 128 8.10 -63.58 -11.34
N ASP A 129 9.18 -63.70 -12.11
CA ASP A 129 9.43 -64.87 -12.95
C ASP A 129 9.75 -66.08 -12.05
N ARG A 130 9.14 -67.22 -12.37
CA ARG A 130 9.20 -68.47 -11.60
C ARG A 130 10.61 -69.06 -11.49
N LYS A 131 11.54 -68.62 -12.34
CA LYS A 131 12.96 -69.01 -12.32
C LYS A 131 13.82 -68.16 -11.37
N VAL A 132 13.29 -67.06 -10.85
CA VAL A 132 14.01 -66.18 -9.92
C VAL A 132 13.64 -66.57 -8.49
N VAL A 133 14.64 -66.79 -7.66
CA VAL A 133 14.48 -67.21 -6.25
C VAL A 133 15.16 -66.17 -5.38
N ASP A 134 14.44 -65.66 -4.38
CA ASP A 134 14.96 -64.64 -3.48
C ASP A 134 16.02 -65.26 -2.58
N LEU A 135 17.28 -64.83 -2.75
CA LEU A 135 18.37 -65.27 -1.90
C LEU A 135 18.30 -64.45 -0.62
N ALA A 136 17.75 -65.04 0.44
CA ALA A 136 17.63 -64.41 1.75
C ALA A 136 18.95 -63.70 2.10
N SER A 137 18.90 -62.38 2.20
CA SER A 137 20.07 -61.58 2.51
C SER A 137 20.62 -62.03 3.85
N ARG A 138 21.88 -62.49 3.83
CA ARG A 138 22.58 -62.91 5.03
C ARG A 138 22.55 -61.75 6.02
N LYS A 139 21.80 -61.93 7.12
CA LYS A 139 21.77 -61.00 8.25
C LYS A 139 23.22 -60.63 8.60
N PRO A 140 23.60 -59.34 8.67
CA PRO A 140 24.91 -58.99 9.18
C PRO A 140 24.96 -59.44 10.63
N ASN A 141 25.78 -60.46 10.89
CA ASN A 141 26.13 -60.88 12.23
C ASN A 141 27.22 -59.93 12.73
N GLY A 142 26.97 -59.25 13.84
CA GLY A 142 28.00 -58.53 14.62
C GLY A 142 28.10 -57.05 14.30
#